data_AF-A0A953QSU4-F1
#
_entry.id   AF-A0A953QSU4-F1
#
_cell.length_a   1.000
_cell.length_b   1.000
_cell.length_c   1.000
_cell.angle_alpha   90.00
_cell.angle_beta   90.00
_cell.angle_gamma   90.00
#
_symmetry.space_group_name_H-M   'P 1'
#
loop_
_entity.id
_entity.type
_entity.pdbx_description
1 polymer ?
#
loop_
_entity_poly.entity_id
_entity_poly.type
_entity_poly.pdbx_seq_one_letter_code
_entity_poly.pdbx_strand_id
1 'polypeptide(L)'
;MIKIKSASIASDGTITARFTLTDSNGNGLDVNGGLTPGAEGVSFVAAYIPNGQSQYIAYTTSVAKSTTNSNAPQTQAGTDKNGTFTLVDSTTGTYDYTFGTKASAGFDATATHTIGVQVERDLSAYGFPSMYTSDDVFTFVPNGSKPTNVRDVINEASCNGCHDPINAHGNPGPRKKMAFCDLCHTPQSTNPDSLNTVDMKVFIHKLHMGSSLPSVKAGGDYFVIHRGTKQDYSSIVLPQDARNCTTCHAAGPAQADNWKTKPSQAVCGSCHDDVNFATGQNHVNLVQVDDTQCANCHTSTQHTEFDASIPGAHTVPNNSAALPGLVLKIMKIDNATPGSSPTVTFQVKDKAGNPVDITKLTTIRMILGGSNVDYGTQPGGMRVSETPTKATAGSDGTYAYKMTNVIPATATGSYTISMEAANTVNLMANTTQQQAATDRAMPVESYFSLDSSPMAARRQVVSTAKCSACHQDLAFIHGGSRGNTQECVICHNPTLADGTSKQSVSFATQIHSTHRGENLANPYVLGSTNYQEVRYPGDLRDCVTCHVNNSYRVDNVGAQAAVASPGGFTPTMGPIAAACQGCHDDKATAIHAVANTTALGESCLVCHGQNAEFSVDTVHSRTQ
;
A
#
# COMPACT_ATOMS: atom_id res chain seq x y z
N MET A 1 3.35 -26.74 -3.24
CA MET A 1 2.28 -26.51 -2.26
C MET A 1 2.45 -27.43 -1.07
N ILE A 2 2.50 -26.86 0.14
CA ILE A 2 2.53 -27.63 1.40
C ILE A 2 1.18 -27.56 2.12
N LYS A 3 0.73 -28.67 2.72
CA LYS A 3 -0.50 -28.73 3.53
C LYS A 3 -0.38 -29.65 4.72
N ILE A 4 -0.70 -29.18 5.92
CA ILE A 4 -0.77 -30.02 7.12
C ILE A 4 -2.14 -30.71 7.14
N LYS A 5 -2.14 -32.03 7.35
CA LYS A 5 -3.34 -32.88 7.36
C LYS A 5 -3.82 -33.20 8.77
N SER A 6 -2.89 -33.38 9.70
CA SER A 6 -3.18 -33.66 11.10
C SER A 6 -1.98 -33.34 11.98
N ALA A 7 -2.21 -33.10 13.27
CA ALA A 7 -1.17 -32.97 14.27
C ALA A 7 -1.61 -33.62 15.59
N SER A 8 -0.65 -34.03 16.41
CA SER A 8 -0.92 -34.59 17.74
C SER A 8 0.21 -34.32 18.73
N ILE A 9 -0.10 -34.41 20.02
CA ILE A 9 0.87 -34.34 21.12
C ILE A 9 0.64 -35.55 22.00
N ALA A 10 1.65 -36.43 22.09
CA ALA A 10 1.59 -37.62 22.95
C ALA A 10 1.71 -37.22 24.43
N SER A 11 1.34 -38.14 25.33
CA SER A 11 1.40 -37.92 26.79
C SER A 11 2.80 -37.61 27.31
N ASP A 12 3.85 -38.02 26.59
CA ASP A 12 5.25 -37.72 26.90
C ASP A 12 5.73 -36.37 26.33
N GLY A 13 4.82 -35.60 25.72
CA GLY A 13 5.09 -34.30 25.10
C GLY A 13 5.58 -34.37 23.66
N THR A 14 5.74 -35.56 23.06
CA THR A 14 6.18 -35.67 21.66
C THR A 14 5.14 -35.07 20.71
N ILE A 15 5.56 -34.09 19.91
CA ILE A 15 4.71 -33.41 18.93
C ILE A 15 4.93 -34.04 17.57
N THR A 16 3.85 -34.35 16.84
CA THR A 16 3.90 -34.88 15.48
C THR A 16 2.94 -34.15 14.55
N ALA A 17 3.29 -34.05 13.27
CA ALA A 17 2.42 -33.51 12.22
C ALA A 17 2.52 -34.36 10.95
N ARG A 18 1.38 -34.63 10.32
CA ARG A 18 1.31 -35.22 8.98
C ARG A 18 1.06 -34.12 7.95
N PHE A 19 1.79 -34.12 6.86
CA PHE A 19 1.64 -33.12 5.80
C PHE A 19 1.81 -33.71 4.40
N THR A 20 1.35 -32.97 3.40
CA THR A 20 1.57 -33.26 1.98
C THR A 20 2.37 -32.14 1.33
N LEU A 21 3.32 -32.50 0.47
CA LEU A 21 4.11 -31.58 -0.33
C LEU A 21 4.00 -31.96 -1.82
N THR A 22 3.46 -31.05 -2.63
CA THR A 22 3.09 -31.32 -4.03
C THR A 22 3.51 -30.22 -4.98
N ASP A 23 3.74 -30.54 -6.26
CA ASP A 23 3.88 -29.56 -7.33
C ASP A 23 2.53 -28.97 -7.77
N SER A 24 2.53 -28.10 -8.78
CA SER A 24 1.31 -27.50 -9.35
C SER A 24 0.39 -28.50 -10.06
N ASN A 25 0.90 -29.68 -10.44
CA ASN A 25 0.12 -30.76 -11.05
C ASN A 25 -0.41 -31.76 -10.00
N GLY A 26 -0.07 -31.56 -8.72
CA GLY A 26 -0.47 -32.44 -7.62
C GLY A 26 0.45 -33.66 -7.40
N ASN A 27 1.60 -33.73 -8.08
CA ASN A 27 2.56 -34.81 -7.86
C ASN A 27 3.33 -34.59 -6.57
N GLY A 28 3.58 -35.67 -5.82
CA GLY A 28 4.40 -35.63 -4.61
C GLY A 28 5.83 -35.14 -4.86
N LEU A 29 6.34 -34.32 -3.94
CA LEU A 29 7.71 -33.81 -3.96
C LEU A 29 8.57 -34.49 -2.89
N ASP A 30 9.82 -34.76 -3.25
CA ASP A 30 10.81 -35.34 -2.35
C ASP A 30 11.59 -34.27 -1.60
N VAL A 31 11.49 -34.27 -0.27
CA VAL A 31 12.16 -33.30 0.60
C VAL A 31 13.68 -33.26 0.38
N ASN A 32 14.31 -34.40 0.05
CA ASN A 32 15.76 -34.46 -0.12
C ASN A 32 16.25 -34.06 -1.51
N GLY A 33 15.35 -33.85 -2.48
CA GLY A 33 15.70 -33.52 -3.86
C GLY A 33 16.37 -34.66 -4.64
N GLY A 34 16.23 -35.90 -4.18
CA GLY A 34 16.79 -37.09 -4.84
C GLY A 34 15.87 -37.67 -5.90
N LEU A 35 14.55 -37.63 -5.67
CA LEU A 35 13.53 -38.13 -6.61
C LEU A 35 12.91 -37.01 -7.46
N THR A 36 12.91 -35.78 -6.95
CA THR A 36 12.39 -34.59 -7.65
C THR A 36 13.46 -33.51 -7.70
N PRO A 37 13.52 -32.69 -8.78
CA PRO A 37 14.51 -31.63 -8.90
C PRO A 37 14.54 -30.66 -7.71
N GLY A 38 15.69 -30.47 -7.08
CA GLY A 38 15.87 -29.52 -5.98
C GLY A 38 15.35 -30.04 -4.64
N ALA A 39 16.12 -29.81 -3.57
CA ALA A 39 15.73 -30.15 -2.22
C ALA A 39 14.77 -29.10 -1.64
N GLU A 40 13.96 -29.51 -0.65
CA GLU A 40 12.90 -28.70 -0.07
C GLU A 40 13.31 -28.22 1.33
N GLY A 41 13.41 -26.91 1.51
CA GLY A 41 13.66 -26.26 2.79
C GLY A 41 12.41 -26.24 3.68
N VAL A 42 12.00 -27.39 4.21
CA VAL A 42 10.81 -27.51 5.08
C VAL A 42 11.17 -27.20 6.54
N SER A 43 10.40 -26.33 7.19
CA SER A 43 10.58 -26.01 8.61
C SER A 43 9.24 -25.85 9.34
N PHE A 44 9.17 -26.36 10.56
CA PHE A 44 7.96 -26.37 11.39
C PHE A 44 8.05 -25.45 12.60
N VAL A 45 6.91 -24.99 13.08
CA VAL A 45 6.74 -24.21 14.32
C VAL A 45 5.60 -24.83 15.12
N ALA A 46 5.71 -24.89 16.44
CA ALA A 46 4.62 -25.34 17.32
C ALA A 46 4.38 -24.32 18.44
N ALA A 47 3.11 -23.96 18.65
CA ALA A 47 2.68 -23.03 19.69
C ALA A 47 1.31 -23.43 20.27
N TYR A 48 0.92 -22.82 21.39
CA TYR A 48 -0.40 -23.00 22.01
C TYR A 48 -0.92 -21.70 22.60
N ILE A 49 -2.24 -21.61 22.77
CA ILE A 49 -2.90 -20.53 23.50
C ILE A 49 -3.40 -21.12 24.82
N PRO A 50 -2.84 -20.70 25.98
CA PRO A 50 -3.34 -21.14 27.28
C PRO A 50 -4.84 -20.82 27.43
N ASN A 51 -5.55 -21.66 28.19
CA ASN A 51 -6.96 -21.44 28.45
C ASN A 51 -7.22 -20.08 29.13
N GLY A 52 -8.17 -19.31 28.58
CA GLY A 52 -8.50 -17.96 29.05
C GLY A 52 -7.54 -16.86 28.57
N GLN A 53 -6.51 -17.20 27.79
CA GLN A 53 -5.58 -16.25 27.19
C GLN A 53 -5.87 -16.04 25.69
N SER A 54 -5.25 -15.03 25.09
CA SER A 54 -5.45 -14.66 23.67
C SER A 54 -4.16 -14.61 22.84
N GLN A 55 -3.02 -14.95 23.44
CA GLN A 55 -1.70 -14.87 22.82
C GLN A 55 -1.10 -16.26 22.74
N TYR A 56 -0.40 -16.54 21.65
CA TYR A 56 0.38 -17.76 21.52
C TYR A 56 1.60 -17.73 22.43
N ILE A 57 1.94 -18.90 22.97
CA ILE A 57 3.24 -19.22 23.57
C ILE A 57 3.85 -20.31 22.70
N ALA A 58 5.06 -20.06 22.18
CA ALA A 58 5.73 -21.02 21.32
C ALA A 58 6.40 -22.12 22.16
N TYR A 59 6.30 -23.37 21.69
CA TYR A 59 7.16 -24.46 22.15
C TYR A 59 8.53 -24.35 21.49
N THR A 60 8.53 -24.12 20.18
CA THR A 60 9.75 -24.03 19.38
C THR A 60 10.39 -22.66 19.58
N THR A 61 11.42 -22.63 20.43
CA THR A 61 12.12 -21.41 20.80
C THR A 61 13.63 -21.56 20.64
N SER A 62 14.33 -20.44 20.59
CA SER A 62 15.78 -20.38 20.66
C SER A 62 16.23 -19.19 21.48
N VAL A 63 17.41 -19.31 22.09
CA VAL A 63 18.06 -18.19 22.78
C VAL A 63 18.93 -17.44 21.77
N ALA A 64 18.48 -16.25 21.38
CA ALA A 64 19.18 -15.35 20.47
C ALA A 64 20.14 -14.44 21.26
N LYS A 65 21.40 -14.41 20.85
CA LYS A 65 22.40 -13.47 21.40
C LYS A 65 22.42 -12.20 20.57
N SER A 66 22.71 -11.07 21.21
CA SER A 66 23.04 -9.84 20.49
C SER A 66 24.29 -10.06 19.64
N THR A 67 24.31 -9.46 18.46
CA THR A 67 25.41 -9.56 17.48
C THR A 67 26.18 -8.25 17.34
N THR A 68 25.57 -7.13 17.71
CA THR A 68 26.12 -5.79 17.54
C THR A 68 26.50 -5.12 18.87
N ASN A 69 26.08 -5.69 20.01
CA ASN A 69 26.34 -5.15 21.33
C ASN A 69 26.38 -6.24 22.41
N SER A 70 26.47 -5.82 23.67
CA SER A 70 26.59 -6.71 24.84
C SER A 70 25.27 -6.95 25.59
N ASN A 71 24.12 -6.71 24.96
CA ASN A 71 22.83 -6.99 25.58
C ASN A 71 22.68 -8.47 25.95
N ALA A 72 21.95 -8.73 27.03
CA ALA A 72 21.67 -10.08 27.47
C ALA A 72 20.90 -10.88 26.39
N PRO A 73 21.20 -12.17 26.21
CA PRO A 73 20.47 -13.01 25.26
C PRO A 73 18.96 -13.00 25.54
N GLN A 74 18.16 -12.98 24.47
CA GLN A 74 16.70 -13.00 24.54
C GLN A 74 16.17 -14.33 24.02
N THR A 75 15.04 -14.78 24.59
CA THR A 75 14.32 -15.92 24.02
C THR A 75 13.49 -15.41 22.83
N GLN A 76 13.48 -16.19 21.75
CA GLN A 76 12.64 -15.93 20.59
C GLN A 76 11.96 -17.22 20.16
N ALA A 77 10.67 -17.13 19.85
CA ALA A 77 10.00 -18.18 19.11
C ALA A 77 10.62 -18.32 17.72
N GLY A 78 10.68 -19.54 17.21
CA GLY A 78 11.31 -19.86 15.95
C GLY A 78 10.94 -21.25 15.45
N THR A 79 11.65 -21.71 14.43
CA THR A 79 11.45 -23.04 13.86
C THR A 79 12.02 -24.13 14.76
N ASP A 80 11.42 -25.31 14.70
CA ASP A 80 11.91 -26.52 15.35
C ASP A 80 13.34 -26.84 14.92
N LYS A 81 14.08 -27.51 15.79
CA LYS A 81 15.43 -28.01 15.52
C LYS A 81 15.49 -29.50 15.82
N ASN A 82 16.20 -30.23 14.98
CA ASN A 82 16.44 -31.67 15.12
C ASN A 82 15.18 -32.55 14.99
N GLY A 83 14.10 -32.04 14.41
CA GLY A 83 12.97 -32.87 14.01
C GLY A 83 13.31 -33.77 12.82
N THR A 84 12.51 -34.82 12.63
CA THR A 84 12.76 -35.88 11.64
C THR A 84 11.55 -36.10 10.73
N PHE A 85 11.82 -36.37 9.45
CA PHE A 85 10.83 -36.69 8.44
C PHE A 85 10.76 -38.19 8.21
N THR A 86 9.54 -38.72 8.07
CA THR A 86 9.28 -40.08 7.62
C THR A 86 8.37 -40.01 6.40
N LEU A 87 8.85 -40.50 5.25
CA LEU A 87 8.04 -40.61 4.04
C LEU A 87 6.95 -41.67 4.25
N VAL A 88 5.70 -41.29 4.03
CA VAL A 88 4.53 -42.17 4.14
C VAL A 88 4.08 -42.64 2.76
N ASP A 89 4.02 -41.73 1.78
CA ASP A 89 3.67 -42.03 0.39
C ASP A 89 4.31 -41.02 -0.57
N SER A 90 5.19 -41.49 -1.46
CA SER A 90 5.88 -40.64 -2.44
C SER A 90 4.97 -40.13 -3.55
N THR A 91 3.89 -40.84 -3.89
CA THR A 91 3.00 -40.44 -4.99
C THR A 91 2.23 -39.17 -4.64
N THR A 92 1.76 -39.10 -3.40
CA THR A 92 1.03 -37.96 -2.85
C THR A 92 1.93 -36.95 -2.14
N GLY A 93 3.22 -37.27 -1.97
CA GLY A 93 4.18 -36.46 -1.21
C GLY A 93 3.79 -36.36 0.26
N THR A 94 3.26 -37.44 0.84
CA THR A 94 2.81 -37.47 2.25
C THR A 94 3.97 -37.85 3.17
N TYR A 95 4.16 -37.06 4.21
CA TYR A 95 5.20 -37.24 5.22
C TYR A 95 4.62 -37.09 6.63
N ASP A 96 5.23 -37.81 7.58
CA ASP A 96 5.12 -37.52 9.00
C ASP A 96 6.37 -36.76 9.46
N TYR A 97 6.16 -35.71 10.24
CA TYR A 97 7.21 -34.94 10.91
C TYR A 97 7.10 -35.15 12.42
N THR A 98 8.20 -35.57 13.04
CA THR A 98 8.33 -35.63 14.50
C THR A 98 9.23 -34.50 14.95
N PHE A 99 8.73 -33.63 15.83
CA PHE A 99 9.49 -32.48 16.31
C PHE A 99 10.63 -32.93 17.22
N GLY A 100 11.77 -32.25 17.12
CA GLY A 100 12.82 -32.37 18.13
C GLY A 100 12.43 -31.68 19.44
N THR A 101 11.60 -30.63 19.35
CA THR A 101 10.98 -29.96 20.50
C THR A 101 9.81 -30.79 21.04
N LYS A 102 9.75 -30.92 22.38
CA LYS A 102 8.61 -31.49 23.09
C LYS A 102 7.76 -30.41 23.75
N ALA A 103 6.46 -30.68 23.87
CA ALA A 103 5.61 -29.95 24.80
C ALA A 103 6.08 -30.19 26.25
N SER A 104 5.84 -29.22 27.14
CA SER A 104 6.20 -29.34 28.55
C SER A 104 5.50 -30.52 29.21
N ALA A 105 6.16 -31.17 30.18
CA ALA A 105 5.53 -32.20 31.00
C ALA A 105 4.25 -31.65 31.65
N GLY A 106 3.13 -32.37 31.52
CA GLY A 106 1.83 -31.93 32.00
C GLY A 106 1.19 -30.79 31.20
N PHE A 107 1.52 -30.65 29.91
CA PHE A 107 0.85 -29.70 29.02
C PHE A 107 -0.69 -29.84 29.09
N ASP A 108 -1.39 -28.73 28.93
CA ASP A 108 -2.84 -28.70 28.99
C ASP A 108 -3.43 -29.25 27.68
N ALA A 109 -3.82 -30.52 27.68
CA ALA A 109 -4.43 -31.19 26.52
C ALA A 109 -5.81 -30.64 26.13
N THR A 110 -6.38 -29.71 26.91
CA THR A 110 -7.64 -29.02 26.61
C THR A 110 -7.42 -27.66 25.95
N ALA A 111 -6.19 -27.12 25.99
CA ALA A 111 -5.83 -25.86 25.36
C ALA A 111 -5.72 -25.99 23.83
N THR A 112 -5.88 -24.87 23.12
CA THR A 112 -5.74 -24.83 21.66
C THR A 112 -4.26 -24.77 21.27
N HIS A 113 -3.85 -25.67 20.38
CA HIS A 113 -2.49 -25.80 19.86
C HIS A 113 -2.48 -25.57 18.35
N THR A 114 -1.38 -25.04 17.82
CA THR A 114 -1.23 -24.78 16.39
C THR A 114 0.16 -25.20 15.92
N ILE A 115 0.17 -25.93 14.79
CA ILE A 115 1.38 -26.24 14.03
C ILE A 115 1.42 -25.36 12.79
N GLY A 116 2.54 -24.68 12.57
CA GLY A 116 2.84 -23.99 11.32
C GLY A 116 3.92 -24.76 10.55
N VAL A 117 3.84 -24.71 9.22
CA VAL A 117 4.92 -25.16 8.35
C VAL A 117 5.21 -24.13 7.25
N GLN A 118 6.49 -23.95 6.93
CA GLN A 118 6.96 -23.20 5.76
C GLN A 118 7.82 -24.11 4.87
N VAL A 119 7.81 -23.86 3.57
CA VAL A 119 8.71 -24.51 2.60
C VAL A 119 9.27 -23.50 1.60
N GLU A 120 10.54 -23.68 1.27
CA GLU A 120 11.26 -22.98 0.21
C GLU A 120 11.89 -24.00 -0.74
N ARG A 121 11.84 -23.76 -2.05
CA ARG A 121 12.46 -24.61 -3.07
C ARG A 121 13.18 -23.77 -4.11
N ASP A 122 14.48 -24.00 -4.25
CA ASP A 122 15.31 -23.38 -5.26
C ASP A 122 15.44 -24.30 -6.49
N LEU A 123 15.01 -23.79 -7.63
CA LEU A 123 15.09 -24.46 -8.93
C LEU A 123 15.97 -23.70 -9.94
N SER A 124 16.82 -22.79 -9.47
CA SER A 124 17.70 -21.97 -10.31
C SER A 124 18.62 -22.81 -11.20
N ALA A 125 19.14 -23.92 -10.66
CA ALA A 125 19.95 -24.89 -11.41
C ALA A 125 19.19 -25.57 -12.58
N TYR A 126 17.86 -25.48 -12.58
CA TYR A 126 16.97 -26.06 -13.59
C TYR A 126 16.35 -24.98 -14.49
N GLY A 127 16.87 -23.75 -14.47
CA GLY A 127 16.40 -22.65 -15.31
C GLY A 127 15.22 -21.86 -14.75
N PHE A 128 14.86 -22.08 -13.48
CA PHE A 128 13.80 -21.33 -12.80
C PHE A 128 14.42 -20.38 -11.77
N PRO A 129 14.62 -19.10 -12.10
CA PRO A 129 15.42 -18.18 -11.29
C PRO A 129 14.75 -17.75 -9.98
N SER A 130 13.46 -18.04 -9.80
CA SER A 130 12.69 -17.61 -8.63
C SER A 130 12.56 -18.73 -7.61
N MET A 131 12.66 -18.36 -6.33
CA MET A 131 12.38 -19.24 -5.20
C MET A 131 10.87 -19.56 -5.15
N TYR A 132 10.52 -20.84 -5.05
CA TYR A 132 9.14 -21.26 -4.82
C TYR A 132 8.89 -21.37 -3.33
N THR A 133 7.77 -20.82 -2.86
CA THR A 133 7.47 -20.78 -1.43
C THR A 133 6.01 -21.06 -1.09
N SER A 134 5.78 -21.75 0.02
CA SER A 134 4.44 -22.07 0.52
C SER A 134 4.46 -22.20 2.04
N ASP A 135 3.34 -21.84 2.68
CA ASP A 135 3.13 -22.07 4.11
C ASP A 135 1.73 -22.60 4.39
N ASP A 136 1.59 -23.21 5.57
CA ASP A 136 0.30 -23.69 6.07
C ASP A 136 0.27 -23.72 7.59
N VAL A 137 -0.94 -23.71 8.15
CA VAL A 137 -1.19 -23.78 9.59
C VAL A 137 -2.29 -24.77 9.89
N PHE A 138 -2.18 -25.47 11.01
CA PHE A 138 -3.16 -26.43 11.49
C PHE A 138 -3.39 -26.27 12.99
N THR A 139 -4.63 -25.95 13.36
CA THR A 139 -5.04 -25.72 14.75
C THR A 139 -5.88 -26.88 15.26
N PHE A 140 -5.60 -27.35 16.47
CA PHE A 140 -6.22 -28.52 17.08
C PHE A 140 -6.22 -28.43 18.61
N VAL A 141 -7.00 -29.30 19.26
CA VAL A 141 -6.93 -29.55 20.71
C VAL A 141 -6.48 -31.00 20.90
N PRO A 142 -5.40 -31.28 21.67
CA PRO A 142 -4.85 -32.62 21.80
C PRO A 142 -5.85 -33.68 22.30
N ASN A 143 -6.84 -33.31 23.10
CA ASN A 143 -7.89 -34.23 23.57
C ASN A 143 -9.00 -34.53 22.53
N GLY A 144 -8.90 -33.98 21.30
CA GLY A 144 -9.87 -34.18 20.22
C GLY A 144 -11.08 -33.23 20.23
N SER A 145 -11.18 -32.33 21.20
CA SER A 145 -12.22 -31.30 21.22
C SER A 145 -12.01 -30.26 20.10
N LYS A 146 -13.05 -29.50 19.78
CA LYS A 146 -12.93 -28.41 18.81
C LYS A 146 -12.14 -27.25 19.43
N PRO A 147 -11.22 -26.61 18.69
CA PRO A 147 -10.60 -25.36 19.13
C PRO A 147 -11.64 -24.28 19.39
N THR A 148 -11.63 -23.68 20.58
CA THR A 148 -12.49 -22.56 20.95
C THR A 148 -11.69 -21.27 21.21
N ASN A 149 -10.44 -21.40 21.64
CA ASN A 149 -9.55 -20.27 21.89
C ASN A 149 -8.68 -20.06 20.65
N VAL A 150 -9.08 -19.11 19.80
CA VAL A 150 -8.35 -18.77 18.57
C VAL A 150 -7.74 -17.38 18.66
N ARG A 151 -6.79 -17.11 17.78
CA ARG A 151 -6.24 -15.79 17.51
C ARG A 151 -6.47 -15.49 16.03
N ASP A 152 -7.57 -14.78 15.75
CA ASP A 152 -8.05 -14.49 14.40
C ASP A 152 -8.51 -13.03 14.32
N VAL A 153 -7.54 -12.12 14.21
CA VAL A 153 -7.76 -10.66 14.34
C VAL A 153 -7.68 -9.93 13.00
N ILE A 154 -6.82 -10.38 12.08
CA ILE A 154 -6.57 -9.78 10.76
C ILE A 154 -6.43 -10.92 9.75
N ASN A 155 -6.96 -10.71 8.53
CA ASN A 155 -6.78 -11.63 7.40
C ASN A 155 -5.72 -11.12 6.42
N GLU A 156 -5.17 -12.03 5.61
CA GLU A 156 -4.16 -11.73 4.60
C GLU A 156 -4.69 -10.79 3.51
N ALA A 157 -5.99 -10.86 3.21
CA ALA A 157 -6.61 -10.04 2.17
C ALA A 157 -6.48 -8.53 2.47
N SER A 158 -6.57 -8.15 3.75
CA SER A 158 -6.40 -6.76 4.19
C SER A 158 -4.97 -6.27 3.96
N CYS A 159 -3.97 -7.13 4.15
CA CYS A 159 -2.56 -6.83 3.88
C CYS A 159 -2.26 -6.76 2.37
N ASN A 160 -2.83 -7.71 1.62
CA ASN A 160 -2.58 -7.85 0.18
C ASN A 160 -3.26 -6.75 -0.65
N GLY A 161 -4.11 -5.92 -0.06
CA GLY A 161 -4.52 -4.65 -0.67
C GLY A 161 -3.34 -3.76 -1.06
N CYS A 162 -2.21 -3.88 -0.36
CA CYS A 162 -0.96 -3.16 -0.63
C CYS A 162 0.22 -4.09 -1.00
N HIS A 163 0.32 -5.29 -0.41
CA HIS A 163 1.52 -6.14 -0.50
C HIS A 163 1.50 -7.23 -1.59
N ASP A 164 0.35 -7.52 -2.21
CA ASP A 164 0.04 -8.70 -3.04
C ASP A 164 1.20 -9.57 -3.62
N PRO A 165 1.50 -10.75 -3.04
CA PRO A 165 1.16 -11.17 -1.68
C PRO A 165 2.20 -10.69 -0.66
N ILE A 166 1.73 -10.42 0.56
CA ILE A 166 2.62 -10.26 1.71
C ILE A 166 3.54 -11.48 1.83
N ASN A 167 4.83 -11.20 1.96
CA ASN A 167 5.84 -12.22 2.16
C ASN A 167 6.94 -11.67 3.08
N ALA A 168 7.48 -12.52 3.94
CA ALA A 168 8.50 -12.14 4.90
C ALA A 168 9.56 -13.23 5.08
N HIS A 169 10.73 -12.81 5.59
CA HIS A 169 11.90 -13.66 5.86
C HIS A 169 12.60 -14.25 4.62
N GLY A 170 12.55 -13.54 3.50
CA GLY A 170 13.24 -13.84 2.24
C GLY A 170 12.79 -12.83 1.16
N ASN A 171 13.26 -12.99 -0.07
CA ASN A 171 12.79 -12.19 -1.21
C ASN A 171 12.71 -13.06 -2.49
N PRO A 172 11.55 -13.68 -2.79
CA PRO A 172 10.35 -13.73 -1.96
C PRO A 172 10.53 -14.64 -0.73
N GLY A 173 9.92 -14.29 0.40
CA GLY A 173 9.94 -15.11 1.61
C GLY A 173 8.84 -16.17 1.66
N PRO A 174 8.94 -17.19 2.54
CA PRO A 174 7.97 -18.28 2.59
C PRO A 174 6.79 -18.03 3.53
N ARG A 175 6.82 -16.96 4.32
CA ARG A 175 5.80 -16.66 5.33
C ARG A 175 4.82 -15.64 4.77
N LYS A 176 3.61 -16.09 4.49
CA LYS A 176 2.53 -15.33 3.82
C LYS A 176 1.26 -15.29 4.68
N LYS A 177 1.00 -16.33 5.48
CA LYS A 177 -0.18 -16.43 6.35
C LYS A 177 -0.01 -15.66 7.65
N MET A 178 -0.99 -14.82 7.99
CA MET A 178 -1.00 -14.08 9.25
C MET A 178 -1.00 -15.03 10.45
N ALA A 179 -1.79 -16.10 10.37
CA ALA A 179 -1.84 -17.13 11.39
C ALA A 179 -0.50 -17.86 11.58
N PHE A 180 0.37 -17.92 10.56
CA PHE A 180 1.73 -18.48 10.71
C PHE A 180 2.63 -17.49 11.45
N CYS A 181 2.56 -16.21 11.10
CA CYS A 181 3.36 -15.17 11.73
C CYS A 181 3.07 -15.06 13.24
N ASP A 182 1.81 -15.20 13.64
CA ASP A 182 1.35 -15.18 15.04
C ASP A 182 1.97 -16.30 15.92
N LEU A 183 2.51 -17.37 15.33
CA LEU A 183 3.16 -18.44 16.10
C LEU A 183 4.55 -18.03 16.62
N CYS A 184 5.19 -17.05 15.98
CA CYS A 184 6.54 -16.59 16.32
C CYS A 184 6.54 -15.15 16.87
N HIS A 185 5.73 -14.27 16.28
CA HIS A 185 5.62 -12.86 16.66
C HIS A 185 4.67 -12.71 17.86
N THR A 186 5.09 -13.29 18.98
CA THR A 186 4.36 -13.26 20.26
C THR A 186 5.02 -12.33 21.26
N PRO A 187 4.36 -11.98 22.38
CA PRO A 187 5.00 -11.22 23.47
C PRO A 187 6.26 -11.88 24.06
N GLN A 188 6.47 -13.18 23.82
CA GLN A 188 7.67 -13.91 24.25
C GLN A 188 8.92 -13.52 23.45
N SER A 189 8.76 -12.91 22.27
CA SER A 189 9.86 -12.67 21.32
C SER A 189 10.34 -11.22 21.35
N THR A 190 11.61 -11.05 21.69
CA THR A 190 12.31 -9.75 21.70
C THR A 190 13.60 -9.82 20.89
N ASN A 191 13.90 -8.79 20.11
CA ASN A 191 15.16 -8.68 19.39
C ASN A 191 16.29 -8.32 20.39
N PRO A 192 17.34 -9.16 20.54
CA PRO A 192 18.35 -8.94 21.58
C PRO A 192 19.20 -7.69 21.36
N ASP A 193 19.47 -7.32 20.11
CA ASP A 193 20.29 -6.16 19.78
C ASP A 193 19.57 -4.84 20.05
N SER A 194 18.31 -4.71 19.61
CA SER A 194 17.53 -3.47 19.76
C SER A 194 16.70 -3.40 21.05
N LEU A 195 16.48 -4.54 21.71
CA LEU A 195 15.51 -4.72 22.81
C LEU A 195 14.05 -4.41 22.41
N ASN A 196 13.79 -4.18 21.12
CA ASN A 196 12.43 -4.06 20.62
C ASN A 196 11.75 -5.43 20.62
N THR A 197 10.53 -5.47 21.16
CA THR A 197 9.65 -6.64 20.97
C THR A 197 9.32 -6.80 19.49
N VAL A 198 9.22 -8.05 19.06
CA VAL A 198 8.69 -8.41 17.74
C VAL A 198 7.28 -9.00 17.84
N ASP A 199 6.56 -8.77 18.93
CA ASP A 199 5.14 -9.10 19.06
C ASP A 199 4.34 -8.49 17.90
N MET A 200 3.55 -9.31 17.21
CA MET A 200 2.85 -8.98 15.97
C MET A 200 2.13 -7.62 16.05
N LYS A 201 1.37 -7.42 17.12
CA LYS A 201 0.55 -6.20 17.30
C LYS A 201 1.39 -4.94 17.58
N VAL A 202 2.60 -5.08 18.13
CA VAL A 202 3.49 -3.93 18.39
C VAL A 202 4.34 -3.65 17.16
N PHE A 203 4.93 -4.71 16.60
CA PHE A 203 5.85 -4.64 15.47
C PHE A 203 5.19 -4.06 14.23
N ILE A 204 4.00 -4.55 13.85
CA ILE A 204 3.31 -4.10 12.64
C ILE A 204 2.84 -2.65 12.76
N HIS A 205 2.33 -2.22 13.91
CA HIS A 205 1.96 -0.83 14.12
C HIS A 205 3.18 0.10 14.06
N LYS A 206 4.26 -0.21 14.77
CA LYS A 206 5.49 0.60 14.71
C LYS A 206 6.09 0.64 13.31
N LEU A 207 6.08 -0.49 12.58
CA LEU A 207 6.55 -0.57 11.20
C LEU A 207 5.77 0.38 10.28
N HIS A 208 4.44 0.38 10.35
CA HIS A 208 3.61 1.23 9.50
C HIS A 208 3.56 2.69 9.98
N MET A 209 3.76 2.93 11.28
CA MET A 209 3.96 4.28 11.77
C MET A 209 5.28 4.85 11.24
N GLY A 210 6.37 4.06 11.24
CA GLY A 210 7.66 4.43 10.63
C GLY A 210 8.09 5.86 10.98
N SER A 211 8.21 6.70 9.95
CA SER A 211 8.57 8.13 10.04
C SER A 211 7.56 8.98 10.84
N SER A 212 6.35 8.48 11.05
CA SER A 212 5.30 9.14 11.83
C SER A 212 5.36 8.86 13.33
N LEU A 213 6.17 7.89 13.79
CA LEU A 213 6.36 7.61 15.21
C LEU A 213 6.86 8.86 15.96
N PRO A 214 6.26 9.20 17.12
CA PRO A 214 6.75 10.28 17.97
C PRO A 214 8.25 10.17 18.30
N SER A 215 8.72 8.97 18.65
CA SER A 215 10.14 8.71 18.93
C SER A 215 11.05 8.97 17.73
N VAL A 216 10.62 8.60 16.51
CA VAL A 216 11.38 8.83 15.28
C VAL A 216 11.39 10.31 14.91
N LYS A 217 10.27 11.02 15.06
CA LYS A 217 10.20 12.48 14.90
C LYS A 217 11.10 13.23 15.88
N ALA A 218 11.33 12.67 17.07
CA ALA A 218 12.26 13.19 18.06
C ALA A 218 13.75 12.87 17.75
N GLY A 219 14.05 12.22 16.63
CA GLY A 219 15.40 11.87 16.18
C GLY A 219 15.89 10.50 16.62
N GLY A 220 15.01 9.64 17.13
CA GLY A 220 15.30 8.23 17.40
C GLY A 220 15.12 7.32 16.18
N ASP A 221 15.51 6.05 16.33
CA ASP A 221 15.36 5.02 15.29
C ASP A 221 14.42 3.90 15.77
N TYR A 222 13.61 3.35 14.87
CA TYR A 222 12.92 2.09 15.07
C TYR A 222 13.47 1.01 14.13
N PHE A 223 14.16 0.02 14.70
CA PHE A 223 14.85 -1.02 13.95
C PHE A 223 14.87 -2.36 14.68
N VAL A 224 15.21 -3.41 13.94
CA VAL A 224 15.61 -4.72 14.48
C VAL A 224 16.91 -5.16 13.84
N ILE A 225 17.72 -5.98 14.52
CA ILE A 225 18.83 -6.67 13.87
C ILE A 225 18.38 -8.06 13.43
N HIS A 226 18.42 -8.32 12.14
CA HIS A 226 18.11 -9.63 11.56
C HIS A 226 19.39 -10.23 10.96
N ARG A 227 19.85 -11.35 11.53
CA ARG A 227 21.06 -12.08 11.06
C ARG A 227 22.31 -11.18 10.93
N GLY A 228 22.50 -10.27 11.89
CA GLY A 228 23.63 -9.33 11.92
C GLY A 228 23.44 -8.06 11.07
N THR A 229 22.31 -7.93 10.37
CA THR A 229 22.01 -6.75 9.55
C THR A 229 20.93 -5.88 10.21
N LYS A 230 21.15 -4.56 10.28
CA LYS A 230 20.14 -3.59 10.74
C LYS A 230 19.03 -3.50 9.70
N GLN A 231 17.81 -3.79 10.11
CA GLN A 231 16.59 -3.53 9.37
C GLN A 231 15.92 -2.30 9.98
N ASP A 232 16.05 -1.16 9.30
CA ASP A 232 15.58 0.13 9.78
C ASP A 232 14.23 0.48 9.15
N TYR A 233 13.24 0.71 10.01
CA TYR A 233 11.86 1.00 9.63
C TYR A 233 11.51 2.48 9.81
N SER A 234 12.46 3.30 10.26
CA SER A 234 12.24 4.72 10.60
C SER A 234 11.86 5.58 9.39
N SER A 235 12.25 5.16 8.18
CA SER A 235 11.91 5.87 6.93
C SER A 235 10.63 5.36 6.27
N ILE A 236 9.95 4.35 6.82
CA ILE A 236 8.70 3.86 6.24
C ILE A 236 7.64 4.96 6.31
N VAL A 237 6.89 5.11 5.22
CA VAL A 237 5.77 6.03 5.09
C VAL A 237 4.54 5.22 4.72
N LEU A 238 3.54 5.19 5.60
CA LEU A 238 2.23 4.66 5.23
C LEU A 238 1.58 5.60 4.20
N PRO A 239 1.11 5.12 3.04
CA PRO A 239 0.47 5.95 2.01
C PRO A 239 -0.87 6.58 2.43
N GLN A 240 -1.34 6.27 3.64
CA GLN A 240 -2.61 6.70 4.20
C GLN A 240 -2.44 7.32 5.59
N ASP A 241 -3.49 7.98 6.08
CA ASP A 241 -3.55 8.38 7.49
C ASP A 241 -3.60 7.15 8.41
N ALA A 242 -2.65 7.06 9.35
CA ALA A 242 -2.50 5.92 10.26
C ALA A 242 -3.70 5.70 11.19
N ARG A 243 -4.60 6.68 11.31
CA ARG A 243 -5.86 6.55 12.06
C ARG A 243 -6.89 5.66 11.37
N ASN A 244 -6.73 5.34 10.08
CA ASN A 244 -7.65 4.41 9.43
C ASN A 244 -7.35 2.95 9.80
N CYS A 245 -7.83 2.54 10.96
CA CYS A 245 -7.68 1.19 11.48
C CYS A 245 -8.27 0.13 10.53
N THR A 246 -9.36 0.47 9.80
CA THR A 246 -10.14 -0.49 9.00
C THR A 246 -9.44 -0.97 7.74
N THR A 247 -8.36 -0.30 7.30
CA THR A 247 -7.50 -0.79 6.21
C THR A 247 -6.90 -2.14 6.56
N CYS A 248 -6.49 -2.35 7.82
CA CYS A 248 -5.94 -3.62 8.29
C CYS A 248 -6.96 -4.43 9.11
N HIS A 249 -7.75 -3.76 9.94
CA HIS A 249 -8.81 -4.37 10.75
C HIS A 249 -10.13 -4.43 9.99
N ALA A 250 -10.14 -5.15 8.88
CA ALA A 250 -11.35 -5.38 8.09
C ALA A 250 -12.27 -6.42 8.74
N ALA A 251 -13.52 -6.45 8.29
CA ALA A 251 -14.46 -7.52 8.65
C ALA A 251 -14.01 -8.88 8.10
N GLY A 252 -14.48 -9.96 8.74
CA GLY A 252 -14.18 -11.35 8.34
C GLY A 252 -13.57 -12.18 9.47
N PRO A 253 -12.42 -11.76 10.06
CA PRO A 253 -11.83 -12.45 11.21
C PRO A 253 -12.81 -12.53 12.40
N ALA A 254 -12.80 -13.65 13.13
CA ALA A 254 -13.69 -13.88 14.26
C ALA A 254 -13.50 -12.88 15.41
N GLN A 255 -12.31 -12.27 15.50
CA GLN A 255 -11.93 -11.28 16.51
C GLN A 255 -11.55 -9.94 15.87
N ALA A 256 -12.13 -9.62 14.72
CA ALA A 256 -11.85 -8.38 13.97
C ALA A 256 -11.99 -7.11 14.83
N ASP A 257 -12.90 -7.09 15.80
CA ASP A 257 -13.14 -5.95 16.68
C ASP A 257 -12.17 -5.82 17.87
N ASN A 258 -11.13 -6.66 17.97
CA ASN A 258 -10.16 -6.59 19.07
C ASN A 258 -9.44 -5.23 19.13
N TRP A 259 -9.20 -4.56 17.99
CA TRP A 259 -8.53 -3.24 17.96
C TRP A 259 -9.28 -2.16 18.76
N LYS A 260 -10.62 -2.26 18.82
CA LYS A 260 -11.47 -1.31 19.57
C LYS A 260 -12.00 -1.85 20.89
N THR A 261 -11.93 -3.16 21.14
CA THR A 261 -12.52 -3.77 22.36
C THR A 261 -11.47 -4.22 23.39
N LYS A 262 -10.19 -4.29 23.01
CA LYS A 262 -9.10 -4.78 23.87
C LYS A 262 -7.94 -3.78 23.91
N PRO A 263 -8.14 -2.52 24.38
CA PRO A 263 -7.05 -1.57 24.56
C PRO A 263 -6.02 -2.13 25.55
N SER A 264 -4.74 -1.89 25.27
CA SER A 264 -3.64 -2.29 26.15
C SER A 264 -2.45 -1.34 25.97
N GLN A 265 -1.65 -1.17 27.01
CA GLN A 265 -0.46 -0.30 26.96
C GLN A 265 0.47 -0.66 25.80
N ALA A 266 0.71 -1.96 25.59
CA ALA A 266 1.57 -2.44 24.50
C ALA A 266 1.05 -2.06 23.09
N VAL A 267 -0.27 -2.13 22.86
CA VAL A 267 -0.85 -1.81 21.54
C VAL A 267 -0.93 -0.30 21.35
N CYS A 268 -1.44 0.44 22.32
CA CYS A 268 -1.57 1.89 22.20
C CYS A 268 -0.19 2.57 22.12
N GLY A 269 0.76 2.14 22.96
CA GLY A 269 2.15 2.61 22.96
C GLY A 269 2.98 2.17 21.74
N SER A 270 2.42 1.35 20.84
CA SER A 270 3.08 1.04 19.58
C SER A 270 3.02 2.22 18.60
N CYS A 271 1.94 3.01 18.59
CA CYS A 271 1.83 4.24 17.81
C CYS A 271 2.10 5.49 18.67
N HIS A 272 1.61 5.50 19.91
CA HIS A 272 1.78 6.58 20.87
C HIS A 272 3.00 6.31 21.76
N ASP A 273 4.17 6.20 21.15
CA ASP A 273 5.38 5.73 21.82
C ASP A 273 6.13 6.80 22.63
N ASP A 274 5.57 8.00 22.70
CA ASP A 274 5.92 9.08 23.62
C ASP A 274 5.05 9.08 24.90
N VAL A 275 4.07 8.18 25.00
CA VAL A 275 3.25 8.01 26.21
C VAL A 275 3.96 7.15 27.23
N ASN A 276 4.11 7.67 28.45
CA ASN A 276 4.61 6.91 29.57
C ASN A 276 3.46 6.55 30.52
N PHE A 277 2.93 5.34 30.37
CA PHE A 277 1.83 4.85 31.19
C PHE A 277 2.17 4.74 32.69
N ALA A 278 3.44 4.50 33.04
CA ALA A 278 3.87 4.37 34.43
C ALA A 278 3.91 5.73 35.17
N THR A 279 4.19 6.84 34.47
CA THR A 279 4.21 8.18 35.05
C THR A 279 2.98 9.01 34.71
N GLY A 280 2.18 8.58 33.73
CA GLY A 280 1.07 9.33 33.17
C GLY A 280 1.49 10.45 32.20
N GLN A 281 2.78 10.62 31.94
CA GLN A 281 3.26 11.64 31.01
C GLN A 281 2.67 11.40 29.61
N ASN A 282 2.16 12.48 29.00
CA ASN A 282 1.42 12.48 27.73
C ASN A 282 0.11 11.65 27.74
N HIS A 283 -0.36 11.24 28.92
CA HIS A 283 -1.60 10.53 29.12
C HIS A 283 -2.42 11.21 30.23
N VAL A 284 -2.72 12.50 30.04
CA VAL A 284 -3.43 13.38 30.99
C VAL A 284 -2.88 13.34 32.43
N ASN A 285 -1.58 13.04 32.59
CA ASN A 285 -0.92 12.82 33.89
C ASN A 285 -1.57 11.70 34.72
N LEU A 286 -2.22 10.75 34.06
CA LEU A 286 -2.88 9.60 34.67
C LEU A 286 -2.04 8.33 34.48
N VAL A 287 -1.53 7.82 35.60
CA VAL A 287 -0.81 6.55 35.67
C VAL A 287 -1.74 5.38 35.35
N GLN A 288 -1.25 4.43 34.56
CA GLN A 288 -1.87 3.13 34.31
C GLN A 288 -0.90 2.04 34.77
N VAL A 289 -1.28 1.27 35.79
CA VAL A 289 -0.46 0.18 36.34
C VAL A 289 -0.63 -1.12 35.56
N ASP A 290 -1.77 -1.28 34.91
CA ASP A 290 -2.15 -2.41 34.09
C ASP A 290 -3.20 -1.99 33.05
N ASP A 291 -3.66 -2.94 32.24
CA ASP A 291 -4.61 -2.68 31.14
C ASP A 291 -6.08 -2.72 31.57
N THR A 292 -6.39 -2.98 32.84
CA THR A 292 -7.78 -3.28 33.30
C THR A 292 -8.71 -2.08 33.24
N GLN A 293 -8.15 -0.87 33.28
CA GLN A 293 -8.92 0.37 33.32
C GLN A 293 -9.00 1.08 31.96
N CYS A 294 -8.23 0.65 30.96
CA CYS A 294 -8.16 1.34 29.67
C CYS A 294 -9.54 1.47 29.01
N ALA A 295 -10.32 0.39 28.99
CA ALA A 295 -11.63 0.34 28.35
C ALA A 295 -12.73 1.17 29.06
N ASN A 296 -12.47 1.64 30.28
CA ASN A 296 -13.42 2.51 31.00
C ASN A 296 -13.44 3.92 30.41
N CYS A 297 -12.32 4.37 29.84
CA CYS A 297 -12.19 5.68 29.20
C CYS A 297 -12.14 5.54 27.67
N HIS A 298 -11.37 4.57 27.17
CA HIS A 298 -11.20 4.28 25.75
C HIS A 298 -12.20 3.20 25.31
N THR A 299 -13.46 3.61 25.18
CA THR A 299 -14.55 2.71 24.82
C THR A 299 -14.46 2.25 23.37
N SER A 300 -15.14 1.13 23.06
CA SER A 300 -15.21 0.55 21.71
C SER A 300 -16.23 1.21 20.80
N THR A 301 -17.08 2.06 21.36
CA THR A 301 -18.22 2.69 20.67
C THR A 301 -18.01 4.18 20.64
N GLN A 302 -17.98 4.73 19.43
CA GLN A 302 -17.93 6.16 19.21
C GLN A 302 -19.25 6.80 19.66
N HIS A 303 -19.18 7.84 20.49
CA HIS A 303 -20.33 8.67 20.82
C HIS A 303 -20.33 9.95 20.00
N THR A 304 -19.17 10.57 19.84
CA THR A 304 -18.93 11.71 18.96
C THR A 304 -17.57 11.58 18.25
N GLU A 305 -17.40 12.23 17.10
CA GLU A 305 -16.07 12.36 16.50
C GLU A 305 -15.09 13.02 17.47
N PHE A 306 -13.86 12.51 17.51
CA PHE A 306 -12.76 13.00 18.34
C PHE A 306 -12.94 12.84 19.87
N ASP A 307 -13.94 12.10 20.33
CA ASP A 307 -14.03 11.70 21.73
C ASP A 307 -12.90 10.73 22.15
N ALA A 308 -12.86 10.36 23.43
CA ALA A 308 -11.83 9.47 23.96
C ALA A 308 -12.02 7.99 23.59
N SER A 309 -13.15 7.60 22.96
CA SER A 309 -13.34 6.25 22.44
C SER A 309 -12.28 5.95 21.38
N ILE A 310 -11.92 4.69 21.21
CA ILE A 310 -10.93 4.30 20.21
C ILE A 310 -11.37 4.72 18.80
N PRO A 311 -12.58 4.39 18.29
CA PRO A 311 -13.01 4.87 16.98
C PRO A 311 -13.16 6.41 16.90
N GLY A 312 -13.61 7.08 17.97
CA GLY A 312 -13.75 8.54 17.99
C GLY A 312 -12.41 9.26 17.89
N ALA A 313 -11.44 8.89 18.71
CA ALA A 313 -10.09 9.47 18.72
C ALA A 313 -9.34 9.25 17.39
N HIS A 314 -9.65 8.16 16.68
CA HIS A 314 -9.08 7.83 15.37
C HIS A 314 -9.95 8.31 14.20
N THR A 315 -10.84 9.29 14.40
CA THR A 315 -11.53 9.95 13.28
C THR A 315 -10.51 10.75 12.45
N VAL A 316 -10.50 10.54 11.13
CA VAL A 316 -9.70 11.34 10.19
C VAL A 316 -10.45 12.65 9.90
N PRO A 317 -9.91 13.84 10.20
CA PRO A 317 -10.63 15.12 10.10
C PRO A 317 -11.20 15.39 8.70
N ASN A 318 -10.46 15.07 7.65
CA ASN A 318 -10.89 15.27 6.27
C ASN A 318 -12.04 14.35 5.83
N ASN A 319 -12.37 13.34 6.65
CA ASN A 319 -13.45 12.39 6.42
C ASN A 319 -14.60 12.56 7.44
N SER A 320 -14.54 13.61 8.27
CA SER A 320 -15.55 13.88 9.30
C SER A 320 -16.94 14.03 8.69
N ALA A 321 -17.93 13.42 9.34
CA ALA A 321 -19.34 13.55 9.00
C ALA A 321 -19.89 14.97 9.24
N ALA A 322 -19.20 15.77 10.05
CA ALA A 322 -19.55 17.18 10.29
C ALA A 322 -19.08 18.13 9.19
N LEU A 323 -18.29 17.67 8.21
CA LEU A 323 -17.93 18.48 7.06
C LEU A 323 -19.16 18.74 6.18
N PRO A 324 -19.44 20.00 5.80
CA PRO A 324 -20.53 20.33 4.88
C PRO A 324 -20.44 19.55 3.57
N GLY A 325 -19.22 19.32 3.09
CA GLY A 325 -18.90 18.54 1.91
C GLY A 325 -19.18 19.34 0.65
N LEU A 326 -18.19 19.56 -0.20
CA LEU A 326 -18.39 20.30 -1.46
C LEU A 326 -18.75 19.36 -2.63
N VAL A 327 -19.69 19.80 -3.46
CA VAL A 327 -20.11 19.12 -4.69
C VAL A 327 -20.03 20.09 -5.85
N LEU A 328 -19.27 19.72 -6.89
CA LEU A 328 -19.11 20.48 -8.12
C LEU A 328 -19.87 19.81 -9.27
N LYS A 329 -20.35 20.64 -10.20
CA LYS A 329 -20.90 20.16 -11.47
C LYS A 329 -20.67 21.17 -12.59
N ILE A 330 -20.09 20.74 -13.70
CA ILE A 330 -20.05 21.54 -14.93
C ILE A 330 -21.36 21.28 -15.69
N MET A 331 -22.14 22.33 -15.90
CA MET A 331 -23.47 22.23 -16.50
C MET A 331 -23.44 22.44 -18.01
N LYS A 332 -22.67 23.44 -18.45
CA LYS A 332 -22.64 23.85 -19.85
C LYS A 332 -21.33 24.56 -20.17
N ILE A 333 -20.84 24.36 -21.39
CA ILE A 333 -19.70 25.09 -21.95
C ILE A 333 -20.19 25.75 -23.24
N ASP A 334 -20.19 27.08 -23.26
CA ASP A 334 -20.60 27.92 -24.39
C ASP A 334 -19.40 28.63 -25.01
N ASN A 335 -19.52 29.03 -26.29
CA ASN A 335 -18.50 29.79 -27.01
C ASN A 335 -17.10 29.16 -26.93
N ALA A 336 -17.05 27.83 -27.10
CA ALA A 336 -15.84 27.04 -27.03
C ALA A 336 -15.40 26.61 -28.44
N THR A 337 -15.02 27.61 -29.24
CA THR A 337 -14.51 27.42 -30.61
C THR A 337 -13.08 27.96 -30.74
N PRO A 338 -12.32 27.57 -31.78
CA PRO A 338 -10.98 28.10 -32.00
C PRO A 338 -10.99 29.63 -32.09
N GLY A 339 -10.04 30.29 -31.43
CA GLY A 339 -9.92 31.75 -31.39
C GLY A 339 -10.88 32.46 -30.42
N SER A 340 -11.63 31.71 -29.60
CA SER A 340 -12.62 32.27 -28.67
C SER A 340 -12.36 31.89 -27.21
N SER A 341 -12.93 32.66 -26.28
CA SER A 341 -12.90 32.35 -24.84
C SER A 341 -14.18 31.62 -24.43
N PRO A 342 -14.08 30.41 -23.85
CA PRO A 342 -15.23 29.68 -23.34
C PRO A 342 -15.95 30.40 -22.20
N THR A 343 -17.26 30.22 -22.15
CA THR A 343 -18.08 30.56 -20.98
C THR A 343 -18.60 29.27 -20.34
N VAL A 344 -18.21 29.02 -19.11
CA VAL A 344 -18.55 27.81 -18.36
C VAL A 344 -19.65 28.14 -17.37
N THR A 345 -20.78 27.43 -17.49
CA THR A 345 -21.82 27.42 -16.46
C THR A 345 -21.58 26.21 -15.57
N PHE A 346 -21.44 26.43 -14.27
CA PHE A 346 -21.18 25.39 -13.29
C PHE A 346 -21.99 25.60 -12.02
N GLN A 347 -22.11 24.58 -11.18
CA GLN A 347 -22.82 24.60 -9.92
C GLN A 347 -21.89 24.18 -8.78
N VAL A 348 -21.99 24.88 -7.65
CA VAL A 348 -21.27 24.59 -6.41
C VAL A 348 -22.28 24.49 -5.28
N LYS A 349 -22.35 23.32 -4.65
CA LYS A 349 -23.27 23.02 -3.55
C LYS A 349 -22.55 22.31 -2.41
N ASP A 350 -23.18 22.29 -1.24
CA ASP A 350 -22.81 21.36 -0.18
C ASP A 350 -23.45 19.97 -0.39
N LYS A 351 -23.10 18.96 0.42
CA LYS A 351 -23.71 17.62 0.34
C LYS A 351 -25.20 17.60 0.70
N ALA A 352 -25.69 18.60 1.43
CA ALA A 352 -27.11 18.77 1.74
C ALA A 352 -27.89 19.42 0.57
N GLY A 353 -27.20 19.85 -0.49
CA GLY A 353 -27.78 20.45 -1.68
C GLY A 353 -27.94 21.98 -1.61
N ASN A 354 -27.41 22.62 -0.57
CA ASN A 354 -27.47 24.07 -0.42
C ASN A 354 -26.44 24.75 -1.34
N PRO A 355 -26.77 25.89 -1.96
CA PRO A 355 -25.83 26.71 -2.71
C PRO A 355 -24.61 27.15 -1.88
N VAL A 356 -23.42 27.05 -2.46
CA VAL A 356 -22.17 27.54 -1.84
C VAL A 356 -21.70 28.82 -2.52
N ASP A 357 -21.35 29.83 -1.72
CA ASP A 357 -20.75 31.09 -2.17
C ASP A 357 -19.27 30.90 -2.51
N ILE A 358 -18.94 30.91 -3.80
CA ILE A 358 -17.58 30.65 -4.29
C ILE A 358 -16.57 31.72 -3.87
N THR A 359 -17.01 32.92 -3.48
CA THR A 359 -16.11 33.98 -3.02
C THR A 359 -15.56 33.72 -1.62
N LYS A 360 -16.18 32.79 -0.89
CA LYS A 360 -15.79 32.39 0.48
C LYS A 360 -14.98 31.10 0.52
N LEU A 361 -14.80 30.43 -0.62
CA LEU A 361 -13.98 29.22 -0.70
C LEU A 361 -12.51 29.58 -0.54
N THR A 362 -11.77 28.71 0.15
CA THR A 362 -10.31 28.85 0.29
C THR A 362 -9.64 28.71 -1.08
N THR A 363 -10.06 27.73 -1.87
CA THR A 363 -9.63 27.56 -3.26
C THR A 363 -10.79 27.16 -4.16
N ILE A 364 -10.81 27.72 -5.37
CA ILE A 364 -11.58 27.21 -6.49
C ILE A 364 -10.76 27.46 -7.75
N ARG A 365 -10.61 26.42 -8.59
CA ARG A 365 -9.89 26.53 -9.86
C ARG A 365 -10.69 25.91 -10.98
N MET A 366 -10.53 26.50 -12.15
CA MET A 366 -11.00 25.98 -13.42
C MET A 366 -9.78 25.75 -14.30
N ILE A 367 -9.64 24.55 -14.84
CA ILE A 367 -8.49 24.15 -15.64
C ILE A 367 -8.99 23.82 -17.04
N LEU A 368 -8.47 24.50 -18.06
CA LEU A 368 -8.73 24.22 -19.46
C LEU A 368 -7.51 23.55 -20.07
N GLY A 369 -7.70 22.33 -20.58
CA GLY A 369 -6.67 21.53 -21.23
C GLY A 369 -7.11 21.07 -22.61
N GLY A 370 -6.18 21.05 -23.57
CA GLY A 370 -6.37 20.35 -24.84
C GLY A 370 -5.11 20.33 -25.71
N SER A 371 -5.09 19.58 -26.80
CA SER A 371 -6.10 18.58 -27.15
C SER A 371 -6.11 17.41 -26.15
N ASN A 372 -7.21 16.65 -26.10
CA ASN A 372 -7.42 15.51 -25.20
C ASN A 372 -6.55 14.28 -25.49
N VAL A 373 -5.56 14.38 -26.39
CA VAL A 373 -4.58 13.31 -26.60
C VAL A 373 -3.50 13.38 -25.52
N ASP A 374 -2.76 14.50 -25.47
CA ASP A 374 -1.62 14.66 -24.56
C ASP A 374 -1.58 15.98 -23.81
N TYR A 375 -2.59 16.86 -23.94
CA TYR A 375 -2.72 18.14 -23.25
C TYR A 375 -1.52 19.11 -23.34
N GLY A 376 -1.76 20.31 -23.88
CA GLY A 376 -0.70 21.34 -23.98
C GLY A 376 0.38 21.02 -25.02
N THR A 377 0.13 20.04 -25.90
CA THR A 377 1.03 19.61 -26.98
C THR A 377 0.39 19.89 -28.34
N GLN A 378 1.20 19.82 -29.41
CA GLN A 378 0.80 20.09 -30.80
C GLN A 378 0.41 21.56 -31.10
N PRO A 379 0.36 21.97 -32.38
CA PRO A 379 -0.18 23.28 -32.74
C PRO A 379 -1.62 23.45 -32.22
N GLY A 380 -1.84 24.48 -31.42
CA GLY A 380 -3.12 24.75 -30.79
C GLY A 380 -3.32 24.12 -29.41
N GLY A 381 -2.39 23.29 -28.91
CA GLY A 381 -2.44 22.76 -27.55
C GLY A 381 -2.50 23.86 -26.48
N MET A 382 -3.24 23.59 -25.41
CA MET A 382 -3.47 24.51 -24.31
C MET A 382 -3.46 23.79 -22.98
N ARG A 383 -2.90 24.44 -21.96
CA ARG A 383 -3.08 24.08 -20.55
C ARG A 383 -3.02 25.32 -19.68
N VAL A 384 -4.18 25.80 -19.24
CA VAL A 384 -4.33 27.00 -18.43
C VAL A 384 -5.18 26.72 -17.19
N SER A 385 -4.92 27.46 -16.12
CA SER A 385 -5.69 27.41 -14.88
C SER A 385 -6.11 28.82 -14.51
N GLU A 386 -7.39 28.99 -14.19
CA GLU A 386 -8.00 30.26 -13.82
C GLU A 386 -8.76 30.11 -12.49
N THR A 387 -8.93 31.23 -11.79
CA THR A 387 -9.70 31.30 -10.55
C THR A 387 -11.05 31.97 -10.86
N PRO A 388 -12.17 31.23 -10.85
CA PRO A 388 -13.47 31.75 -11.28
C PRO A 388 -14.20 32.59 -10.22
N THR A 389 -13.50 33.25 -9.29
CA THR A 389 -14.12 34.02 -8.18
C THR A 389 -14.90 35.25 -8.66
N LYS A 390 -14.74 35.67 -9.91
CA LYS A 390 -15.52 36.74 -10.56
C LYS A 390 -16.66 36.21 -11.43
N ALA A 391 -17.03 34.94 -11.31
CA ALA A 391 -18.16 34.37 -12.04
C ALA A 391 -19.47 35.08 -11.65
N THR A 392 -20.36 35.25 -12.63
CA THR A 392 -21.69 35.84 -12.39
C THR A 392 -22.56 34.80 -11.69
N ALA A 393 -23.04 35.14 -10.48
CA ALA A 393 -23.94 34.29 -9.73
C ALA A 393 -25.33 34.22 -10.40
N GLY A 394 -25.86 33.00 -10.48
CA GLY A 394 -27.24 32.69 -10.86
C GLY A 394 -28.02 32.14 -9.68
N SER A 395 -29.15 31.48 -9.96
CA SER A 395 -29.95 30.78 -8.95
C SER A 395 -29.33 29.44 -8.56
N ASP A 396 -29.66 28.96 -7.36
CA ASP A 396 -29.38 27.58 -6.92
C ASP A 396 -27.89 27.18 -6.99
N GLY A 397 -26.99 28.10 -6.59
CA GLY A 397 -25.54 27.85 -6.57
C GLY A 397 -24.92 27.72 -7.94
N THR A 398 -25.61 28.16 -8.99
CA THR A 398 -25.11 28.20 -10.36
C THR A 398 -24.30 29.46 -10.59
N TYR A 399 -23.22 29.35 -11.34
CA TYR A 399 -22.32 30.44 -11.72
C TYR A 399 -21.97 30.34 -13.20
N ALA A 400 -21.83 31.49 -13.85
CA ALA A 400 -21.32 31.59 -15.22
C ALA A 400 -19.98 32.32 -15.23
N TYR A 401 -18.93 31.67 -15.73
CA TYR A 401 -17.59 32.21 -15.82
C TYR A 401 -17.10 32.23 -17.26
N LYS A 402 -16.84 33.43 -17.78
CA LYS A 402 -16.11 33.61 -19.04
C LYS A 402 -14.62 33.54 -18.75
N MET A 403 -13.97 32.51 -19.29
CA MET A 403 -12.52 32.36 -19.17
C MET A 403 -11.81 33.54 -19.83
N THR A 404 -10.66 33.89 -19.30
CA THR A 404 -9.81 34.98 -19.79
C THR A 404 -8.86 34.49 -20.89
N ASN A 405 -8.42 33.24 -20.82
CA ASN A 405 -7.63 32.62 -21.87
C ASN A 405 -8.48 32.33 -23.11
N VAL A 406 -7.87 32.51 -24.28
CA VAL A 406 -8.49 32.32 -25.60
C VAL A 406 -7.98 31.02 -26.18
N ILE A 407 -8.88 30.11 -26.56
CA ILE A 407 -8.51 28.88 -27.25
C ILE A 407 -7.74 29.24 -28.52
N PRO A 408 -6.58 28.63 -28.81
CA PRO A 408 -5.79 29.01 -29.97
C PRO A 408 -6.59 28.87 -31.27
N ALA A 409 -6.39 29.79 -32.23
CA ALA A 409 -7.13 29.76 -33.50
C ALA A 409 -6.85 28.51 -34.35
N THR A 410 -5.71 27.86 -34.12
CA THR A 410 -5.31 26.61 -34.77
C THR A 410 -5.78 25.36 -34.04
N ALA A 411 -6.48 25.50 -32.92
CA ALA A 411 -6.92 24.37 -32.11
C ALA A 411 -7.97 23.54 -32.85
N THR A 412 -7.85 22.22 -32.76
CA THR A 412 -8.78 21.25 -33.35
C THR A 412 -9.04 20.11 -32.37
N GLY A 413 -10.10 19.33 -32.64
CA GLY A 413 -10.47 18.18 -31.83
C GLY A 413 -11.08 18.55 -30.48
N SER A 414 -10.87 17.65 -29.51
CA SER A 414 -11.53 17.71 -28.20
C SER A 414 -10.66 18.29 -27.10
N TYR A 415 -11.29 19.02 -26.19
CA TYR A 415 -10.73 19.73 -25.05
C TYR A 415 -11.47 19.33 -23.76
N THR A 416 -10.90 19.67 -22.62
CA THR A 416 -11.43 19.36 -21.29
C THR A 416 -11.43 20.61 -20.42
N ILE A 417 -12.52 20.81 -19.68
CA ILE A 417 -12.54 21.70 -18.51
C ILE A 417 -12.63 20.83 -17.26
N SER A 418 -11.69 21.01 -16.33
CA SER A 418 -11.75 20.45 -14.97
C SER A 418 -12.05 21.54 -13.95
N MET A 419 -12.70 21.17 -12.86
CA MET A 419 -12.92 22.04 -11.72
C MET A 419 -12.53 21.35 -10.40
N GLU A 420 -11.79 22.08 -9.56
CA GLU A 420 -11.45 21.72 -8.20
C GLU A 420 -11.88 22.83 -7.23
N ALA A 421 -12.29 22.47 -6.02
CA ALA A 421 -12.66 23.42 -4.97
C ALA A 421 -12.40 22.84 -3.59
N ALA A 422 -11.91 23.67 -2.67
CA ALA A 422 -11.72 23.30 -1.29
C ALA A 422 -11.93 24.49 -0.34
N ASN A 423 -12.22 24.16 0.92
CA ASN A 423 -12.32 25.10 2.02
C ASN A 423 -11.61 24.54 3.26
N THR A 424 -10.89 25.40 3.96
CA THR A 424 -10.35 25.05 5.29
C THR A 424 -11.45 25.21 6.33
N VAL A 425 -11.70 24.16 7.10
CA VAL A 425 -12.73 24.10 8.13
C VAL A 425 -12.08 23.78 9.49
N ASN A 426 -12.49 24.50 10.53
CA ASN A 426 -12.17 24.14 11.91
C ASN A 426 -13.34 23.35 12.50
N LEU A 427 -13.17 22.04 12.60
CA LEU A 427 -14.13 21.16 13.26
C LEU A 427 -14.07 21.40 14.78
N MET A 428 -15.24 21.39 15.44
CA MET A 428 -15.38 21.69 16.87
C MET A 428 -14.69 23.01 17.29
N ALA A 429 -14.90 24.05 16.48
CA ALA A 429 -14.29 25.36 16.69
C ALA A 429 -14.53 25.88 18.13
N ASN A 430 -13.51 26.52 18.69
CA ASN A 430 -13.52 27.08 20.06
C ASN A 430 -13.61 26.02 21.18
N THR A 431 -13.24 24.77 20.91
CA THR A 431 -13.09 23.72 21.92
C THR A 431 -11.62 23.28 22.03
N THR A 432 -11.29 22.55 23.11
CA THR A 432 -9.96 21.95 23.28
C THR A 432 -9.66 20.82 22.30
N GLN A 433 -10.68 20.32 21.58
CA GLN A 433 -10.54 19.22 20.64
C GLN A 433 -10.56 19.68 19.18
N GLN A 434 -10.52 21.00 18.92
CA GLN A 434 -10.60 21.58 17.59
C GLN A 434 -9.61 20.90 16.61
N GLN A 435 -10.13 20.46 15.46
CA GLN A 435 -9.33 19.87 14.39
C GLN A 435 -9.39 20.75 13.14
N ALA A 436 -8.24 20.95 12.49
CA ALA A 436 -8.21 21.50 11.13
C ALA A 436 -8.55 20.39 10.14
N ALA A 437 -9.44 20.70 9.19
CA ALA A 437 -9.83 19.81 8.11
C ALA A 437 -9.92 20.59 6.80
N THR A 438 -9.79 19.87 5.70
CA THR A 438 -10.04 20.39 4.35
C THR A 438 -11.34 19.80 3.83
N ASP A 439 -12.39 20.61 3.77
CA ASP A 439 -13.61 20.28 3.05
C ASP A 439 -13.37 20.47 1.55
N ARG A 440 -13.59 19.44 0.75
CA ARG A 440 -13.17 19.41 -0.65
C ARG A 440 -14.21 18.76 -1.53
N ALA A 441 -14.26 19.25 -2.76
CA ALA A 441 -14.97 18.57 -3.83
C ALA A 441 -14.04 17.59 -4.52
N MET A 442 -14.57 16.43 -4.90
CA MET A 442 -13.91 15.61 -5.90
C MET A 442 -13.87 16.40 -7.22
N PRO A 443 -12.70 16.47 -7.90
CA PRO A 443 -12.61 17.16 -9.17
C PRO A 443 -13.59 16.59 -10.20
N VAL A 444 -14.15 17.48 -11.03
CA VAL A 444 -15.07 17.11 -12.11
C VAL A 444 -14.55 17.60 -13.45
N GLU A 445 -14.52 16.71 -14.42
CA GLU A 445 -14.11 16.98 -15.80
C GLU A 445 -15.32 17.00 -16.74
N SER A 446 -15.29 17.89 -17.73
CA SER A 446 -16.24 17.94 -18.83
C SER A 446 -15.50 18.07 -20.16
N TYR A 447 -15.82 17.20 -21.10
CA TYR A 447 -15.20 17.10 -22.41
C TYR A 447 -16.08 17.76 -23.47
N PHE A 448 -15.46 18.44 -24.44
CA PHE A 448 -16.17 19.10 -25.54
C PHE A 448 -15.30 19.13 -26.80
N SER A 449 -15.92 19.28 -27.97
CA SER A 449 -15.24 19.39 -29.27
C SER A 449 -15.25 20.84 -29.77
N LEU A 450 -14.14 21.28 -30.35
CA LEU A 450 -13.97 22.66 -30.84
C LEU A 450 -14.45 22.86 -32.28
N ASP A 451 -14.42 21.82 -33.11
CA ASP A 451 -14.49 21.90 -34.57
C ASP A 451 -15.58 20.99 -35.15
N SER A 452 -16.58 20.62 -34.35
CA SER A 452 -17.66 19.68 -34.70
C SER A 452 -17.19 18.25 -34.99
N SER A 453 -15.91 17.93 -34.83
CA SER A 453 -15.47 16.53 -34.79
C SER A 453 -16.15 15.79 -33.63
N PRO A 454 -16.31 14.45 -33.72
CA PRO A 454 -16.84 13.67 -32.61
C PRO A 454 -16.06 13.94 -31.33
N MET A 455 -16.79 14.26 -30.25
CA MET A 455 -16.16 14.50 -28.95
C MET A 455 -15.44 13.24 -28.48
N ALA A 456 -14.15 13.37 -28.21
CA ALA A 456 -13.29 12.33 -27.67
C ALA A 456 -12.82 12.74 -26.26
N ALA A 457 -13.20 11.95 -25.26
CA ALA A 457 -12.64 12.07 -23.93
C ALA A 457 -11.16 11.66 -23.93
N ARG A 458 -10.41 12.10 -22.92
CA ARG A 458 -9.06 11.60 -22.70
C ARG A 458 -9.11 10.10 -22.39
N ARG A 459 -8.21 9.31 -22.99
CA ARG A 459 -8.08 7.88 -22.71
C ARG A 459 -7.91 7.63 -21.21
N GLN A 460 -8.56 6.60 -20.67
CA GLN A 460 -8.39 6.16 -19.29
C GLN A 460 -7.31 5.08 -19.22
N VAL A 461 -6.22 5.36 -18.49
CA VAL A 461 -5.07 4.45 -18.34
C VAL A 461 -5.01 3.88 -16.92
N VAL A 462 -5.34 4.70 -15.92
CA VAL A 462 -5.46 4.30 -14.53
C VAL A 462 -6.83 4.70 -14.00
N SER A 463 -7.18 4.20 -12.82
CA SER A 463 -8.39 4.61 -12.11
C SER A 463 -8.05 5.14 -10.73
N THR A 464 -8.76 6.17 -10.28
CA THR A 464 -8.59 6.71 -8.92
C THR A 464 -8.89 5.63 -7.87
N ALA A 465 -9.86 4.75 -8.10
CA ALA A 465 -10.20 3.66 -7.18
C ALA A 465 -9.03 2.70 -6.93
N LYS A 466 -8.24 2.39 -7.96
CA LYS A 466 -7.02 1.57 -7.83
C LYS A 466 -5.96 2.27 -6.97
N CYS A 467 -5.77 3.58 -7.13
CA CYS A 467 -4.87 4.35 -6.27
C CYS A 467 -5.38 4.43 -4.82
N SER A 468 -6.69 4.60 -4.65
CA SER A 468 -7.37 4.62 -3.34
C SER A 468 -7.27 3.32 -2.57
N ALA A 469 -7.01 2.18 -3.21
CA ALA A 469 -6.75 0.92 -2.51
C ALA A 469 -5.54 1.04 -1.56
N CYS A 470 -4.51 1.79 -1.97
CA CYS A 470 -3.33 2.05 -1.15
C CYS A 470 -3.38 3.42 -0.46
N HIS A 471 -4.00 4.45 -1.03
CA HIS A 471 -3.95 5.83 -0.50
C HIS A 471 -5.23 6.28 0.26
N GLN A 472 -6.30 5.49 0.26
CA GLN A 472 -7.69 5.88 0.57
C GLN A 472 -8.27 6.91 -0.40
N ASP A 473 -7.60 8.05 -0.53
CA ASP A 473 -7.88 9.08 -1.51
C ASP A 473 -6.58 9.73 -2.00
N LEU A 474 -6.65 10.44 -3.12
CA LEU A 474 -5.49 11.16 -3.66
C LEU A 474 -5.44 12.62 -3.24
N ALA A 475 -6.39 13.07 -2.42
CA ALA A 475 -6.58 14.46 -2.11
C ALA A 475 -5.58 14.99 -1.07
N PHE A 476 -4.62 14.19 -0.60
CA PHE A 476 -3.43 14.69 0.09
C PHE A 476 -2.48 15.45 -0.86
N ILE A 477 -2.58 15.22 -2.18
CA ILE A 477 -1.72 15.83 -3.18
C ILE A 477 -2.07 17.33 -3.36
N HIS A 478 -1.05 18.16 -3.56
CA HIS A 478 -1.19 19.60 -3.80
C HIS A 478 -1.98 20.36 -2.71
N GLY A 479 -1.92 19.89 -1.46
CA GLY A 479 -2.47 20.62 -0.32
C GLY A 479 -3.98 20.44 -0.12
N GLY A 480 -4.60 19.42 -0.72
CA GLY A 480 -5.96 19.05 -0.33
C GLY A 480 -7.00 18.90 -1.44
N SER A 481 -6.77 19.47 -2.63
CA SER A 481 -7.84 19.75 -3.60
C SER A 481 -7.89 18.83 -4.82
N ARG A 482 -6.84 18.05 -5.09
CA ARG A 482 -6.71 17.25 -6.33
C ARG A 482 -6.86 15.77 -6.03
N GLY A 483 -8.00 15.20 -6.40
CA GLY A 483 -8.37 13.83 -6.08
C GLY A 483 -8.63 12.92 -7.28
N ASN A 484 -8.49 13.39 -8.52
CA ASN A 484 -8.84 12.62 -9.72
C ASN A 484 -7.66 12.46 -10.68
N THR A 485 -7.38 11.22 -11.08
CA THR A 485 -6.29 10.92 -12.01
C THR A 485 -6.48 11.53 -13.40
N GLN A 486 -7.73 11.77 -13.83
CA GLN A 486 -8.01 12.45 -15.11
C GLN A 486 -7.67 13.95 -15.08
N GLU A 487 -7.86 14.62 -13.94
CA GLU A 487 -7.38 15.98 -13.73
C GLU A 487 -5.85 16.05 -13.68
N CYS A 488 -5.19 15.12 -12.99
CA CYS A 488 -3.73 15.11 -12.82
C CYS A 488 -3.00 15.22 -14.16
N VAL A 489 -3.42 14.45 -15.17
CA VAL A 489 -2.77 14.40 -16.49
C VAL A 489 -2.95 15.68 -17.32
N ILE A 490 -3.87 16.59 -16.96
CA ILE A 490 -3.98 17.90 -17.62
C ILE A 490 -2.71 18.71 -17.32
N CYS A 491 -2.21 18.64 -16.09
CA CYS A 491 -0.99 19.32 -15.66
C CYS A 491 0.27 18.47 -15.86
N HIS A 492 0.23 17.21 -15.41
CA HIS A 492 1.33 16.24 -15.49
C HIS A 492 1.38 15.59 -16.88
N ASN A 493 1.52 16.45 -17.88
CA ASN A 493 1.53 16.09 -19.30
C ASN A 493 2.97 15.95 -19.84
N PRO A 494 3.16 15.50 -21.09
CA PRO A 494 4.50 15.25 -21.66
C PRO A 494 5.45 16.46 -21.65
N THR A 495 4.94 17.69 -21.57
CA THR A 495 5.78 18.90 -21.65
C THR A 495 6.32 19.36 -20.30
N LEU A 496 5.77 18.86 -19.19
CA LEU A 496 6.11 19.35 -17.86
C LEU A 496 7.37 18.67 -17.31
N ALA A 497 8.32 19.50 -16.90
CA ALA A 497 9.52 19.08 -16.17
C ALA A 497 9.69 19.96 -14.92
N ASP A 498 10.34 19.41 -13.90
CA ASP A 498 10.65 20.13 -12.67
C ASP A 498 11.59 21.31 -12.96
N GLY A 499 11.31 22.45 -12.33
CA GLY A 499 12.08 23.67 -12.55
C GLY A 499 13.53 23.56 -12.08
N THR A 500 13.79 22.75 -11.06
CA THR A 500 15.07 22.64 -10.35
C THR A 500 15.86 21.43 -10.83
N SER A 501 15.32 20.23 -10.67
CA SER A 501 15.99 18.97 -11.03
C SER A 501 15.99 18.71 -12.53
N LYS A 502 15.12 19.41 -13.27
CA LYS A 502 14.88 19.19 -14.70
C LYS A 502 14.35 17.78 -15.03
N GLN A 503 13.93 17.01 -14.03
CA GLN A 503 13.34 15.70 -14.27
C GLN A 503 11.93 15.82 -14.84
N SER A 504 11.52 14.80 -15.58
CA SER A 504 10.17 14.77 -16.15
C SER A 504 9.12 14.68 -15.05
N VAL A 505 8.05 15.46 -15.21
CA VAL A 505 6.85 15.47 -14.36
C VAL A 505 5.64 14.97 -15.16
N SER A 506 5.88 14.35 -16.33
CA SER A 506 4.88 13.56 -17.04
C SER A 506 4.33 12.48 -16.12
N PHE A 507 3.00 12.31 -16.07
CA PHE A 507 2.34 11.47 -15.08
C PHE A 507 2.84 10.02 -15.10
N ALA A 508 3.09 9.44 -16.28
CA ALA A 508 3.60 8.08 -16.39
C ALA A 508 5.00 7.95 -15.77
N THR A 509 5.93 8.82 -16.17
CA THR A 509 7.31 8.81 -15.64
C THR A 509 7.31 9.09 -14.14
N GLN A 510 6.58 10.11 -13.68
CA GLN A 510 6.55 10.47 -12.26
C GLN A 510 5.99 9.36 -11.38
N ILE A 511 4.83 8.79 -11.74
CA ILE A 511 4.20 7.77 -10.90
C ILE A 511 5.03 6.49 -10.89
N HIS A 512 5.61 6.08 -12.02
CA HIS A 512 6.53 4.95 -12.06
C HIS A 512 7.78 5.20 -11.20
N SER A 513 8.44 6.36 -11.35
CA SER A 513 9.66 6.66 -10.60
C SER A 513 9.40 6.79 -9.10
N THR A 514 8.32 7.47 -8.70
CA THR A 514 7.94 7.59 -7.30
C THR A 514 7.70 6.23 -6.64
N HIS A 515 6.98 5.31 -7.30
CA HIS A 515 6.70 4.00 -6.72
C HIS A 515 7.85 3.01 -6.90
N ARG A 516 8.73 3.18 -7.91
CA ARG A 516 9.97 2.41 -7.98
C ARG A 516 10.92 2.75 -6.84
N GLY A 517 10.93 4.03 -6.43
CA GLY A 517 11.48 4.49 -5.17
C GLY A 517 12.92 4.04 -4.94
N GLU A 518 13.17 3.36 -3.82
CA GLU A 518 14.51 2.93 -3.39
C GLU A 518 15.23 1.99 -4.36
N ASN A 519 14.51 1.44 -5.33
CA ASN A 519 15.05 0.50 -6.29
C ASN A 519 15.34 1.14 -7.67
N LEU A 520 15.24 2.46 -7.79
CA LEU A 520 15.78 3.21 -8.93
C LEU A 520 17.31 3.17 -8.91
N ALA A 521 17.93 3.17 -10.09
CA ALA A 521 19.38 3.27 -10.23
C ALA A 521 19.90 4.69 -10.00
N ASN A 522 19.04 5.71 -10.20
CA ASN A 522 19.36 7.12 -10.06
C ASN A 522 18.32 7.86 -9.20
N PRO A 523 18.72 8.98 -8.58
CA PRO A 523 17.77 9.82 -7.85
C PRO A 523 16.64 10.39 -8.67
N TYR A 524 15.42 10.21 -8.20
CA TYR A 524 14.24 10.95 -8.67
C TYR A 524 13.85 12.02 -7.65
N VAL A 525 14.21 13.27 -7.94
CA VAL A 525 14.04 14.45 -7.10
C VAL A 525 13.12 15.45 -7.80
N LEU A 526 12.05 15.88 -7.13
CA LEU A 526 11.22 17.00 -7.59
C LEU A 526 11.26 18.12 -6.55
N GLY A 527 11.62 19.33 -6.96
CA GLY A 527 11.96 20.41 -6.03
C GLY A 527 13.09 20.00 -5.08
N SER A 528 12.78 19.92 -3.79
CA SER A 528 13.70 19.48 -2.74
C SER A 528 13.43 18.05 -2.24
N THR A 529 12.42 17.37 -2.77
CA THR A 529 11.98 16.05 -2.28
C THR A 529 12.58 14.94 -3.14
N ASN A 530 13.35 14.05 -2.52
CA ASN A 530 13.87 12.84 -3.14
C ASN A 530 12.90 11.67 -2.92
N TYR A 531 12.37 11.10 -4.00
CA TYR A 531 11.42 10.01 -3.94
C TYR A 531 12.07 8.63 -3.89
N GLN A 532 13.40 8.52 -3.94
CA GLN A 532 14.08 7.23 -3.70
C GLN A 532 13.88 6.70 -2.28
N GLU A 533 13.39 7.49 -1.33
CA GLU A 533 13.09 6.99 0.02
C GLU A 533 11.76 6.21 0.07
N VAL A 534 10.96 6.28 -0.99
CA VAL A 534 9.70 5.54 -1.09
C VAL A 534 9.99 4.04 -1.17
N ARG A 535 9.33 3.28 -0.30
CA ARG A 535 9.36 1.82 -0.28
C ARG A 535 7.99 1.29 -0.70
N TYR A 536 7.91 0.71 -1.89
CA TYR A 536 6.67 0.15 -2.39
C TYR A 536 6.39 -1.22 -1.74
N PRO A 537 5.22 -1.43 -1.12
CA PRO A 537 4.96 -2.62 -0.32
C PRO A 537 4.71 -3.90 -1.14
N GLY A 538 4.28 -3.78 -2.39
CA GLY A 538 3.92 -4.90 -3.26
C GLY A 538 4.93 -5.18 -4.38
N ASP A 539 4.52 -5.97 -5.37
CA ASP A 539 5.32 -6.26 -6.56
C ASP A 539 4.96 -5.31 -7.70
N LEU A 540 5.89 -4.41 -8.07
CA LEU A 540 5.70 -3.44 -9.16
C LEU A 540 5.55 -4.08 -10.55
N ARG A 541 5.84 -5.39 -10.69
CA ARG A 541 5.55 -6.14 -11.91
C ARG A 541 4.05 -6.37 -12.11
N ASP A 542 3.24 -6.24 -11.05
CA ASP A 542 1.79 -6.31 -11.19
C ASP A 542 1.19 -5.00 -11.73
N CYS A 543 1.22 -4.86 -13.06
CA CYS A 543 0.73 -3.69 -13.76
C CYS A 543 -0.77 -3.41 -13.47
N VAL A 544 -1.57 -4.47 -13.23
CA VAL A 544 -3.01 -4.32 -13.01
C VAL A 544 -3.33 -3.70 -11.65
N THR A 545 -2.35 -3.57 -10.76
CA THR A 545 -2.50 -2.81 -9.50
C THR A 545 -2.97 -1.38 -9.77
N CYS A 546 -2.38 -0.72 -10.77
CA CYS A 546 -2.70 0.68 -11.11
C CYS A 546 -3.50 0.81 -12.41
N HIS A 547 -3.17 0.00 -13.42
CA HIS A 547 -3.73 0.14 -14.75
C HIS A 547 -5.14 -0.45 -14.86
N VAL A 548 -5.97 0.18 -15.71
CA VAL A 548 -7.27 -0.40 -16.09
C VAL A 548 -7.10 -1.31 -17.29
N ASN A 549 -7.82 -2.43 -17.30
CA ASN A 549 -7.81 -3.41 -18.41
C ASN A 549 -6.38 -3.75 -18.84
N ASN A 550 -6.08 -3.65 -20.13
CA ASN A 550 -4.78 -3.88 -20.74
C ASN A 550 -4.05 -2.56 -21.09
N SER A 551 -4.38 -1.44 -20.45
CA SER A 551 -3.85 -0.12 -20.81
C SER A 551 -2.34 0.06 -20.57
N TYR A 552 -1.70 -0.84 -19.82
CA TYR A 552 -0.25 -0.88 -19.62
C TYR A 552 0.51 -1.47 -20.82
N ARG A 553 -0.18 -2.15 -21.74
CA ARG A 553 0.46 -2.74 -22.92
C ARG A 553 0.94 -1.65 -23.87
N VAL A 554 2.11 -1.88 -24.48
CA VAL A 554 2.72 -0.97 -25.45
C VAL A 554 1.79 -0.69 -26.63
N ASP A 555 1.01 -1.70 -27.05
CA ASP A 555 0.00 -1.62 -28.10
C ASP A 555 -1.07 -0.54 -27.84
N ASN A 556 -1.28 -0.18 -26.57
CA ASN A 556 -2.32 0.74 -26.12
C ASN A 556 -1.78 2.14 -25.74
N VAL A 557 -0.50 2.40 -25.99
CA VAL A 557 0.10 3.72 -25.75
C VAL A 557 -0.40 4.69 -26.82
N GLY A 558 -1.49 5.38 -26.52
CA GLY A 558 -2.08 6.42 -27.38
C GLY A 558 -1.46 7.81 -27.24
N ALA A 559 -0.32 7.94 -26.54
CA ALA A 559 0.44 9.19 -26.50
C ALA A 559 1.21 9.40 -27.81
N GLN A 560 1.32 10.64 -28.24
CA GLN A 560 1.98 11.05 -29.49
C GLN A 560 3.09 12.06 -29.26
N ALA A 561 3.00 12.88 -28.21
CA ALA A 561 3.99 13.89 -27.92
C ALA A 561 5.26 13.29 -27.30
N ALA A 562 6.41 13.86 -27.69
CA ALA A 562 7.66 13.61 -26.98
C ALA A 562 7.54 14.13 -25.53
N VAL A 563 8.11 13.36 -24.61
CA VAL A 563 8.16 13.68 -23.18
C VAL A 563 9.43 14.46 -22.87
N ALA A 564 9.27 15.64 -22.28
CA ALA A 564 10.35 16.47 -21.78
C ALA A 564 11.02 15.79 -20.59
N SER A 565 12.34 15.61 -20.68
CA SER A 565 13.18 15.14 -19.58
C SER A 565 14.56 15.80 -19.63
N PRO A 566 14.67 17.15 -19.52
CA PRO A 566 15.94 17.84 -19.72
C PRO A 566 17.06 17.43 -18.76
N GLY A 567 16.72 16.87 -17.59
CA GLY A 567 17.65 16.33 -16.61
C GLY A 567 17.90 14.81 -16.72
N GLY A 568 17.30 14.13 -17.69
CA GLY A 568 17.53 12.70 -17.95
C GLY A 568 18.71 12.44 -18.88
N PHE A 569 18.92 11.17 -19.27
CA PHE A 569 19.98 10.81 -20.23
C PHE A 569 19.80 11.45 -21.60
N THR A 570 18.55 11.69 -21.99
CA THR A 570 18.19 12.44 -23.19
C THR A 570 17.22 13.56 -22.80
N PRO A 571 17.32 14.75 -23.41
CA PRO A 571 16.48 15.88 -23.03
C PRO A 571 15.00 15.68 -23.38
N THR A 572 14.72 14.76 -24.31
CA THR A 572 13.39 14.40 -24.78
C THR A 572 13.36 12.91 -25.12
N MET A 573 12.24 12.24 -24.82
CA MET A 573 12.02 10.83 -25.12
C MET A 573 10.70 10.62 -25.85
N GLY A 574 10.58 9.52 -26.58
CA GLY A 574 9.27 9.04 -27.01
C GLY A 574 8.42 8.61 -25.79
N PRO A 575 7.08 8.61 -25.92
CA PRO A 575 6.19 8.31 -24.81
C PRO A 575 6.34 6.88 -24.26
N ILE A 576 6.69 5.89 -25.09
CA ILE A 576 6.91 4.50 -24.61
C ILE A 576 8.20 4.44 -23.80
N ALA A 577 9.30 4.97 -24.33
CA ALA A 577 10.59 5.04 -23.65
C ALA A 577 10.49 5.78 -22.32
N ALA A 578 9.76 6.91 -22.27
CA ALA A 578 9.56 7.67 -21.05
C ALA A 578 8.75 6.92 -19.97
N ALA A 579 7.80 6.07 -20.38
CA ALA A 579 7.06 5.22 -19.45
C ALA A 579 7.95 4.10 -18.89
N CYS A 580 8.74 3.45 -19.74
CA CYS A 580 9.67 2.37 -19.35
C CYS A 580 10.79 2.89 -18.44
N GLN A 581 11.42 4.01 -18.81
CA GLN A 581 12.48 4.65 -18.02
C GLN A 581 11.99 5.25 -16.70
N GLY A 582 10.67 5.33 -16.50
CA GLY A 582 10.11 5.62 -15.17
C GLY A 582 10.51 4.59 -14.11
N CYS A 583 10.72 3.32 -14.50
CA CYS A 583 11.17 2.24 -13.62
C CYS A 583 12.57 1.72 -13.97
N HIS A 584 12.88 1.61 -15.27
CA HIS A 584 14.16 1.13 -15.80
C HIS A 584 15.04 2.32 -16.14
N ASP A 585 15.52 2.99 -15.11
CA ASP A 585 16.20 4.27 -15.22
C ASP A 585 17.72 4.16 -15.36
N ASP A 586 18.26 2.99 -15.72
CA ASP A 586 19.69 2.82 -15.92
C ASP A 586 20.16 3.26 -17.31
N LYS A 587 21.48 3.51 -17.44
CA LYS A 587 22.09 3.99 -18.68
C LYS A 587 21.97 2.99 -19.84
N ALA A 588 22.01 1.68 -19.57
CA ALA A 588 21.91 0.67 -20.63
C ALA A 588 20.50 0.65 -21.21
N THR A 589 19.48 0.76 -20.37
CA THR A 589 18.09 0.94 -20.81
C THR A 589 17.93 2.19 -21.67
N ALA A 590 18.54 3.31 -21.26
CA ALA A 590 18.48 4.55 -22.04
C ALA A 590 19.12 4.41 -23.43
N ILE A 591 20.28 3.75 -23.53
CA ILE A 591 20.95 3.47 -24.81
C ILE A 591 20.08 2.56 -25.67
N HIS A 592 19.50 1.50 -25.10
CA HIS A 592 18.61 0.58 -25.81
C HIS A 592 17.38 1.31 -26.37
N ALA A 593 16.75 2.18 -25.58
CA ALA A 593 15.61 2.98 -26.02
C ALA A 593 15.98 3.91 -27.20
N VAL A 594 17.13 4.59 -27.11
CA VAL A 594 17.64 5.46 -28.20
C VAL A 594 17.93 4.65 -29.46
N ALA A 595 18.54 3.47 -29.34
CA ALA A 595 18.83 2.61 -30.48
C ALA A 595 17.57 2.11 -31.21
N ASN A 596 16.44 2.02 -30.50
CA ASN A 596 15.13 1.63 -31.03
C ASN A 596 14.20 2.82 -31.30
N THR A 597 14.76 4.03 -31.36
CA THR A 597 14.01 5.25 -31.67
C THR A 597 14.65 5.95 -32.85
N THR A 598 13.84 6.28 -33.86
CA THR A 598 14.28 7.05 -35.03
C THR A 598 13.42 8.29 -35.20
N ALA A 599 13.69 9.08 -36.23
CA ALA A 599 12.81 10.19 -36.61
C ALA A 599 11.38 9.73 -36.99
N LEU A 600 11.17 8.44 -37.30
CA LEU A 600 9.86 7.87 -37.58
C LEU A 600 9.08 7.48 -36.31
N GLY A 601 9.74 7.45 -35.15
CA GLY A 601 9.15 7.04 -33.88
C GLY A 601 9.86 5.84 -33.24
N GLU A 602 9.17 5.24 -32.28
CA GLU A 602 9.66 4.15 -31.43
C GLU A 602 9.29 2.78 -32.02
N SER A 603 10.27 1.85 -32.10
CA SER A 603 10.04 0.48 -32.56
C SER A 603 9.77 -0.51 -31.41
N CYS A 604 9.48 -0.03 -30.20
CA CYS A 604 9.30 -0.85 -29.00
C CYS A 604 8.21 -1.93 -29.16
N LEU A 605 7.15 -1.63 -29.92
CA LEU A 605 6.02 -2.54 -30.14
C LEU A 605 6.44 -3.87 -30.79
N VAL A 606 7.52 -3.87 -31.59
CA VAL A 606 8.01 -5.07 -32.29
C VAL A 606 8.44 -6.16 -31.30
N CYS A 607 9.06 -5.77 -30.18
CA CYS A 607 9.60 -6.70 -29.20
C CYS A 607 8.75 -6.79 -27.92
N HIS A 608 8.04 -5.71 -27.57
CA HIS A 608 7.30 -5.59 -26.30
C HIS A 608 5.77 -5.54 -26.47
N GLY A 609 5.26 -5.64 -27.70
CA GLY A 609 3.84 -5.79 -27.97
C GLY A 609 3.28 -7.11 -27.44
N GLN A 610 1.95 -7.20 -27.32
CA GLN A 610 1.25 -8.32 -26.68
C GLN A 610 1.68 -9.72 -27.17
N ASN A 611 1.96 -9.85 -28.48
CA ASN A 611 2.29 -11.14 -29.10
C ASN A 611 3.79 -11.29 -29.41
N ALA A 612 4.62 -10.37 -28.92
CA ALA A 612 6.05 -10.39 -29.14
C ALA A 612 6.77 -11.25 -28.09
N GLU A 613 7.99 -11.68 -28.40
CA GLU A 613 8.81 -12.54 -27.53
C GLU A 613 9.01 -11.95 -26.13
N PHE A 614 9.23 -10.64 -26.05
CA PHE A 614 9.48 -9.90 -24.82
C PHE A 614 8.29 -9.01 -24.43
N SER A 615 7.06 -9.49 -24.66
CA SER A 615 5.84 -8.79 -24.28
C SER A 615 5.89 -8.35 -22.81
N VAL A 616 5.26 -7.21 -22.49
CA VAL A 616 5.19 -6.71 -21.11
C VAL A 616 4.62 -7.77 -20.16
N ASP A 617 3.61 -8.53 -20.60
CA ASP A 617 2.99 -9.62 -19.82
C ASP A 617 3.98 -10.77 -19.55
N THR A 618 4.84 -11.10 -20.51
CA THR A 618 5.85 -12.16 -20.36
C THR A 618 6.93 -11.74 -19.37
N VAL A 619 7.54 -10.57 -19.59
CA VAL A 619 8.73 -10.14 -18.84
C VAL A 619 8.42 -9.63 -17.43
N HIS A 620 7.16 -9.26 -17.16
CA HIS A 620 6.66 -8.92 -15.83
C HIS A 620 5.82 -10.05 -15.20
N SER A 621 5.84 -11.25 -15.78
CA SER A 621 5.11 -12.38 -15.19
C SER A 621 5.61 -12.69 -13.77
N ARG A 622 4.66 -12.96 -12.87
CA ARG A 622 4.93 -13.38 -11.50
C ARG A 622 4.93 -14.91 -11.46
N THR A 623 5.98 -15.51 -10.90
CA THR A 623 5.95 -16.91 -10.46
C THR A 623 5.03 -16.99 -9.25
N GLN A 624 3.87 -17.61 -9.38
CA GLN A 624 2.96 -17.89 -8.26
C GLN A 624 3.21 -19.28 -7.68
#